data_AF-A0A4S8M4Z4-F1
#
_entry.id   AF-A0A4S8M4Z4-F1
#
_cell.length_a   1.000
_cell.length_b   1.000
_cell.length_c   1.000
_cell.angle_alpha   90.00
_cell.angle_beta   90.00
_cell.angle_gamma   90.00
#
_symmetry.space_group_name_H-M   'P 1'
#
loop_
_entity.id
_entity.type
_entity.pdbx_description
1 polymer ?
#
loop_
_entity_poly.entity_id
_entity_poly.type
_entity_poly.pdbx_seq_one_letter_code
_entity_poly.pdbx_strand_id
1 'polypeptide(L)'
;MSAEGTSAQQGQSRDEPQSQTDQTQSGRDELYTDQVLTQLRNKDIPKKFSKTPPTWNKKDPEDLIDWLEDVEDTLSQHGVTEGRAKIDYALRWMDRKTKREMEELPAAKGFDWDEFKTALHDCFPEAVATNQGSKIRLEKIVNEHRLVPLGSLDKALQYNRAFGTEARKLMGPGNPVISNSDAVTLYRRGLEDKLIDEV
;
A
#
# COMPACT_ATOMS: atom_id res chain seq x y z
N MET A 1 -79.86 18.31 -17.43
CA MET A 1 -78.87 19.39 -17.31
C MET A 1 -78.22 19.25 -15.94
N SER A 2 -76.93 18.94 -15.99
CA SER A 2 -75.86 19.08 -14.99
C SER A 2 -76.14 18.86 -13.51
N ALA A 3 -75.52 17.79 -13.00
CA ALA A 3 -75.16 17.60 -11.61
C ALA A 3 -73.83 18.31 -11.32
N GLU A 4 -73.79 19.10 -10.25
CA GLU A 4 -72.57 19.59 -9.61
C GLU A 4 -72.61 19.17 -8.14
N GLY A 5 -71.48 18.71 -7.61
CA GLY A 5 -71.32 18.55 -6.17
C GLY A 5 -70.31 17.51 -5.70
N THR A 6 -69.05 17.93 -5.67
CA THR A 6 -68.07 17.59 -4.62
C THR A 6 -67.35 16.23 -4.70
N SER A 7 -66.18 16.25 -5.35
CA SER A 7 -65.13 15.24 -5.17
C SER A 7 -64.38 15.47 -3.85
N ALA A 8 -64.29 14.41 -3.04
CA ALA A 8 -63.39 14.32 -1.90
C ALA A 8 -61.96 14.07 -2.39
N GLN A 9 -61.01 14.90 -1.97
CA GLN A 9 -59.58 14.59 -1.99
C GLN A 9 -59.03 14.90 -0.60
N GLN A 10 -58.67 13.86 0.16
CA GLN A 10 -57.72 13.97 1.26
C GLN A 10 -57.13 12.59 1.59
N GLY A 11 -55.79 12.53 1.63
CA GLY A 11 -55.06 11.45 2.27
C GLY A 11 -54.17 10.60 1.36
N GLN A 12 -53.17 11.21 0.72
CA GLN A 12 -51.96 10.47 0.33
C GLN A 12 -50.84 10.89 1.30
N SER A 13 -50.64 10.06 2.32
CA SER A 13 -49.46 10.11 3.19
C SER A 13 -48.23 9.82 2.33
N ARG A 14 -47.37 10.82 2.19
CA ARG A 14 -46.05 10.68 1.58
C ARG A 14 -45.08 10.32 2.71
N ASP A 15 -44.84 9.03 2.89
CA ASP A 15 -43.69 8.56 3.68
C ASP A 15 -42.41 9.03 2.96
N GLU A 16 -41.72 10.01 3.53
CA GLU A 16 -40.36 10.36 3.14
C GLU A 16 -39.38 9.37 3.79
N PRO A 17 -38.42 8.81 3.04
CA PRO A 17 -37.38 7.96 3.61
C PRO A 17 -36.31 8.83 4.29
N GLN A 18 -36.54 9.25 5.54
CA GLN A 18 -35.57 9.98 6.36
C GLN A 18 -34.46 9.09 6.97
N SER A 19 -34.52 7.76 6.81
CA SER A 19 -33.71 6.83 7.60
C SER A 19 -32.26 6.62 7.11
N GLN A 20 -31.87 7.10 5.92
CA GLN A 20 -30.51 6.89 5.40
C GLN A 20 -29.56 8.07 5.65
N THR A 21 -30.08 9.30 5.75
CA THR A 21 -29.25 10.49 5.96
C THR A 21 -28.74 10.59 7.39
N ASP A 22 -29.55 10.25 8.39
CA ASP A 22 -29.15 10.34 9.80
C ASP A 22 -28.09 9.29 10.20
N GLN A 23 -28.17 8.06 9.68
CA GLN A 23 -27.19 7.01 9.99
C GLN A 23 -25.81 7.31 9.38
N THR A 24 -25.79 7.91 8.19
CA THR A 24 -24.55 8.26 7.47
C THR A 24 -23.85 9.49 8.10
N GLN A 25 -24.61 10.39 8.73
CA GLN A 25 -24.07 11.54 9.46
C GLN A 25 -23.53 11.11 10.84
N SER A 26 -24.30 10.31 11.58
CA SER A 26 -23.94 9.80 12.91
C SER A 26 -22.64 8.97 12.89
N GLY A 27 -22.47 8.07 11.91
CA GLY A 27 -21.25 7.28 11.79
C GLY A 27 -20.02 8.10 11.36
N ARG A 28 -20.21 9.24 10.68
CA ARG A 28 -19.11 10.14 10.31
C ARG A 28 -18.63 10.95 11.51
N ASP A 29 -19.54 11.39 12.36
CA ASP A 29 -19.21 12.17 13.56
C ASP A 29 -18.43 11.33 14.59
N GLU A 30 -18.68 10.01 14.66
CA GLU A 30 -17.90 9.09 15.51
C GLU A 30 -16.44 8.91 15.06
N LEU A 31 -16.17 9.01 13.75
CA LEU A 31 -14.83 8.85 13.19
C LEU A 31 -13.97 10.12 13.34
N TYR A 32 -14.59 11.30 13.38
CA TYR A 32 -13.91 12.58 13.39
C TYR A 32 -14.07 13.28 14.75
N THR A 33 -13.52 12.65 15.79
CA THR A 33 -13.42 13.25 17.12
C THR A 33 -12.60 14.54 17.10
N ASP A 34 -12.73 15.37 18.13
CA ASP A 34 -11.95 16.61 18.27
C ASP A 34 -10.43 16.37 18.20
N GLN A 35 -9.97 15.22 18.69
CA GLN A 35 -8.57 14.81 18.62
C GLN A 35 -8.12 14.54 17.18
N VAL A 36 -8.92 13.79 16.41
CA VAL A 36 -8.68 13.55 14.97
C VAL A 36 -8.67 14.88 14.21
N LEU A 37 -9.67 15.73 14.43
CA LEU A 37 -9.77 17.02 13.77
C LEU A 37 -8.60 17.95 14.11
N THR A 38 -8.12 17.90 15.35
CA THR A 38 -6.94 18.66 15.78
C THR A 38 -5.68 18.19 15.05
N GLN A 39 -5.45 16.89 14.95
CA GLN A 39 -4.31 16.34 14.21
C GLN A 39 -4.39 16.67 12.71
N LEU A 40 -5.57 16.59 12.09
CA LEU A 40 -5.77 16.93 10.68
C LEU A 40 -5.56 18.43 10.36
N ARG A 41 -5.66 19.30 11.37
CA ARG A 41 -5.40 20.75 11.25
C ARG A 41 -3.92 21.11 11.46
N ASN A 42 -3.06 20.14 11.77
CA ASN A 42 -1.63 20.38 11.94
C ASN A 42 -1.03 20.95 10.63
N LYS A 43 -0.50 22.17 10.72
CA LYS A 43 0.04 22.93 9.58
C LYS A 43 1.49 22.57 9.25
N ASP A 44 2.18 21.93 10.18
CA ASP A 44 3.60 21.56 10.04
C ASP A 44 3.76 20.30 9.18
N ILE A 45 2.69 19.51 9.03
CA ILE A 45 2.68 18.30 8.19
C ILE A 45 2.77 18.66 6.71
N PRO A 46 3.63 17.97 5.92
CA PRO A 46 3.76 18.20 4.49
C PRO A 46 2.44 18.15 3.73
N LYS A 47 2.16 19.23 2.99
CA LYS A 47 1.01 19.25 2.07
C LYS A 47 1.30 18.34 0.88
N LYS A 48 0.26 17.69 0.34
CA LYS A 48 0.32 16.82 -0.86
C LYS A 48 1.15 17.36 -2.03
N PHE A 49 1.14 18.68 -2.27
CA PHE A 49 1.86 19.32 -3.38
C PHE A 49 3.09 20.12 -2.91
N SER A 50 3.56 19.89 -1.69
CA SER A 50 4.85 20.40 -1.22
C SER A 50 5.99 19.50 -1.70
N LYS A 51 7.24 19.92 -1.52
CA LYS A 51 8.41 19.14 -1.95
C LYS A 51 8.71 17.90 -1.09
N THR A 52 8.03 17.74 0.04
CA THR A 52 8.39 16.80 1.11
C THR A 52 7.36 15.73 1.50
N PRO A 53 6.14 15.61 0.93
CA PRO A 53 5.25 14.53 1.34
C PRO A 53 5.73 13.21 0.71
N PRO A 54 5.66 12.09 1.44
CA PRO A 54 5.86 10.78 0.83
C PRO A 54 4.70 10.53 -0.13
N THR A 55 4.94 10.38 -1.43
CA THR A 55 3.88 10.15 -2.42
C THR A 55 3.99 8.76 -3.01
N TRP A 56 2.86 8.06 -3.14
CA TRP A 56 2.81 6.75 -3.79
C TRP A 56 1.70 6.66 -4.82
N ASN A 57 1.91 5.77 -5.80
CA ASN A 57 0.99 5.52 -6.89
C ASN A 57 1.03 4.03 -7.25
N LYS A 58 -0.12 3.47 -7.65
CA LYS A 58 -0.22 2.03 -7.91
C LYS A 58 0.50 1.50 -9.16
N LYS A 59 1.18 2.35 -9.94
CA LYS A 59 1.98 1.87 -11.10
C LYS A 59 3.26 1.17 -10.64
N ASP A 60 3.74 1.56 -9.46
CA ASP A 60 4.96 1.07 -8.84
C ASP A 60 4.56 0.45 -7.48
N PRO A 61 3.83 -0.67 -7.49
CA PRO A 61 3.31 -1.27 -6.26
C PRO A 61 4.41 -1.77 -5.33
N GLU A 62 5.61 -2.06 -5.86
CA GLU A 62 6.77 -2.47 -5.07
C GLU A 62 7.21 -1.45 -4.01
N ASP A 63 6.95 -0.15 -4.24
CA ASP A 63 7.31 0.93 -3.34
C ASP A 63 6.29 1.14 -2.20
N LEU A 64 5.19 0.37 -2.18
CA LEU A 64 4.09 0.57 -1.22
C LEU A 64 4.56 0.41 0.24
N ILE A 65 5.41 -0.59 0.51
CA ILE A 65 5.86 -0.89 1.88
C ILE A 65 6.76 0.23 2.39
N ASP A 66 7.80 0.58 1.63
CA ASP A 66 8.72 1.68 1.97
C ASP A 66 7.95 3.00 2.14
N TRP A 67 6.95 3.25 1.28
CA TRP A 67 6.08 4.42 1.43
C TRP A 67 5.24 4.39 2.70
N LEU A 68 4.70 3.24 3.12
CA LEU A 68 3.94 3.14 4.37
C LEU A 68 4.83 3.44 5.59
N GLU A 69 6.09 2.99 5.57
CA GLU A 69 7.08 3.33 6.60
C GLU A 69 7.38 4.84 6.63
N ASP A 70 7.63 5.45 5.47
CA ASP A 70 7.84 6.90 5.35
C ASP A 70 6.63 7.72 5.86
N VAL A 71 5.41 7.21 5.62
CA VAL A 71 4.17 7.81 6.14
C VAL A 71 4.15 7.73 7.66
N GLU A 72 4.42 6.56 8.25
CA GLU A 72 4.44 6.37 9.69
C GLU A 72 5.49 7.23 10.38
N ASP A 73 6.71 7.29 9.83
CA ASP A 73 7.80 8.10 10.36
C ASP A 73 7.46 9.60 10.30
N THR A 74 6.98 10.07 9.15
CA THR A 74 6.60 11.47 8.97
C THR A 74 5.49 11.87 9.95
N LEU A 75 4.46 11.03 10.09
CA LEU A 75 3.33 11.30 10.97
C LEU A 75 3.73 11.24 12.45
N SER A 76 4.59 10.29 12.83
CA SER A 76 5.12 10.17 14.19
C SER A 76 5.97 11.37 14.58
N GLN A 77 6.82 11.88 13.67
CA GLN A 77 7.61 13.10 13.88
C GLN A 77 6.73 14.33 14.16
N HIS A 78 5.50 14.35 13.64
CA HIS A 78 4.54 15.44 13.82
C HIS A 78 3.45 15.14 14.87
N GLY A 79 3.63 14.07 15.67
CA GLY A 79 2.73 13.73 16.78
C GLY A 79 1.34 13.23 16.36
N VAL A 80 1.19 12.68 15.15
CA VAL A 80 -0.08 12.08 14.70
C VAL A 80 -0.20 10.65 15.21
N THR A 81 -1.12 10.44 16.13
CA THR A 81 -1.35 9.15 16.80
C THR A 81 -2.65 8.48 16.36
N GLU A 82 -3.67 9.26 15.96
CA GLU A 82 -4.99 8.72 15.68
C GLU A 82 -5.00 7.95 14.36
N GLY A 83 -5.46 6.71 14.38
CA GLY A 83 -5.48 5.86 13.19
C GLY A 83 -6.32 6.46 12.06
N ARG A 84 -7.48 7.07 12.36
CA ARG A 84 -8.27 7.82 11.36
C ARG A 84 -7.46 8.93 10.70
N ALA A 85 -6.73 9.72 11.50
CA ALA A 85 -5.90 10.81 10.96
C ALA A 85 -4.77 10.24 10.07
N LYS A 86 -4.14 9.14 10.48
CA LYS A 86 -3.12 8.45 9.66
C LYS A 86 -3.67 7.99 8.32
N ILE A 87 -4.85 7.36 8.31
CA ILE A 87 -5.54 6.92 7.08
C ILE A 87 -5.80 8.13 6.17
N ASP A 88 -6.33 9.23 6.70
CA ASP A 88 -6.59 10.43 5.90
C ASP A 88 -5.34 11.06 5.30
N TYR A 89 -4.23 11.10 6.04
CA TYR A 89 -2.95 11.57 5.52
C TYR A 89 -2.40 10.64 4.44
N ALA A 90 -2.42 9.33 4.66
CA ALA A 90 -2.00 8.35 3.67
C ALA A 90 -2.77 8.50 2.35
N LEU A 91 -4.12 8.50 2.42
CA LEU A 91 -4.98 8.72 1.25
C LEU A 91 -4.72 10.09 0.58
N ARG A 92 -4.47 11.13 1.38
CA ARG A 92 -4.13 12.46 0.85
C ARG A 92 -2.84 12.44 0.06
N TRP A 93 -1.86 11.64 0.44
CA TRP A 93 -0.55 11.60 -0.22
C TRP A 93 -0.45 10.62 -1.40
N MET A 94 -1.43 9.74 -1.59
CA MET A 94 -1.58 8.96 -2.82
C MET A 94 -1.92 9.82 -4.04
N ASP A 95 -1.58 9.39 -5.26
CA ASP A 95 -2.08 10.05 -6.47
C ASP A 95 -3.62 9.98 -6.58
N ARG A 96 -4.22 10.85 -7.39
CA ARG A 96 -5.69 10.98 -7.46
C ARG A 96 -6.40 9.70 -7.90
N LYS A 97 -5.78 8.88 -8.75
CA LYS A 97 -6.41 7.65 -9.24
C LYS A 97 -6.36 6.58 -8.16
N THR A 98 -5.17 6.35 -7.59
CA THR A 98 -4.98 5.38 -6.51
C THR A 98 -5.83 5.72 -5.29
N LYS A 99 -5.84 7.00 -4.88
CA LYS A 99 -6.68 7.48 -3.78
C LYS A 99 -8.14 7.04 -3.93
N ARG A 100 -8.76 7.24 -5.11
CA ARG A 100 -10.18 6.93 -5.34
C ARG A 100 -10.48 5.43 -5.20
N GLU A 101 -9.54 4.58 -5.57
CA GLU A 101 -9.72 3.14 -5.46
C GLU A 101 -9.54 2.70 -4.00
N MET A 102 -8.55 3.25 -3.31
CA MET A 102 -8.26 2.90 -1.91
C MET A 102 -9.32 3.46 -0.93
N GLU A 103 -9.91 4.62 -1.22
CA GLU A 103 -11.02 5.18 -0.43
C GLU A 103 -12.26 4.28 -0.37
N GLU A 104 -12.43 3.37 -1.34
CA GLU A 104 -13.57 2.46 -1.34
C GLU A 104 -13.39 1.26 -0.41
N LEU A 105 -12.15 0.96 0.01
CA LEU A 105 -11.87 -0.13 0.94
C LEU A 105 -12.62 0.10 2.27
N PRO A 106 -13.27 -0.93 2.85
CA PRO A 106 -13.91 -0.81 4.16
C PRO A 106 -12.95 -0.28 5.24
N ALA A 107 -11.71 -0.77 5.25
CA ALA A 107 -10.68 -0.32 6.18
C ALA A 107 -10.32 1.17 6.02
N ALA A 108 -10.42 1.74 4.80
CA ALA A 108 -10.19 3.16 4.57
C ALA A 108 -11.31 4.05 5.15
N LYS A 109 -12.47 3.48 5.45
CA LYS A 109 -13.62 4.13 6.08
C LYS A 109 -13.62 3.95 7.61
N GLY A 110 -12.73 3.13 8.15
CA GLY A 110 -12.56 2.91 9.58
C GLY A 110 -11.60 3.90 10.25
N PHE A 111 -11.12 3.50 11.42
CA PHE A 111 -10.14 4.24 12.24
C PHE A 111 -8.88 3.41 12.56
N ASP A 112 -8.85 2.12 12.20
CA ASP A 112 -7.73 1.22 12.48
C ASP A 112 -6.69 1.30 11.35
N TRP A 113 -5.51 1.79 11.71
CA TRP A 113 -4.40 1.95 10.78
C TRP A 113 -3.77 0.61 10.35
N ASP A 114 -3.72 -0.38 11.23
CA ASP A 114 -3.14 -1.69 10.92
C ASP A 114 -4.09 -2.53 10.05
N GLU A 115 -5.41 -2.39 10.25
CA GLU A 115 -6.40 -2.94 9.31
C GLU A 115 -6.27 -2.30 7.91
N PHE A 116 -6.03 -0.98 7.85
CA PHE A 116 -5.82 -0.29 6.58
C PHE A 116 -4.53 -0.74 5.88
N LYS A 117 -3.40 -0.88 6.60
CA LYS A 117 -2.15 -1.44 6.03
C LYS A 117 -2.35 -2.86 5.51
N THR A 118 -3.03 -3.71 6.28
CA THR A 118 -3.38 -5.07 5.86
C THR A 118 -4.21 -5.08 4.58
N ALA A 119 -5.24 -4.24 4.50
CA ALA A 119 -6.07 -4.13 3.31
C ALA A 119 -5.29 -3.64 2.07
N LEU A 120 -4.30 -2.74 2.26
CA LEU A 120 -3.40 -2.33 1.17
C LEU A 120 -2.48 -3.47 0.74
N HIS A 121 -1.91 -4.23 1.68
CA HIS A 121 -1.11 -5.42 1.37
C HIS A 121 -1.88 -6.47 0.59
N ASP A 122 -3.16 -6.69 0.93
CA ASP A 122 -4.03 -7.62 0.22
C ASP A 122 -4.37 -7.15 -1.20
N CYS A 123 -4.48 -5.84 -1.42
CA CYS A 123 -4.69 -5.26 -2.76
C CYS A 123 -3.44 -5.33 -3.64
N PHE A 124 -2.24 -5.31 -3.05
CA PHE A 124 -0.95 -5.27 -3.73
C PHE A 124 0.00 -6.34 -3.19
N PRO A 125 -0.32 -7.64 -3.36
CA PRO A 125 0.51 -8.73 -2.86
C PRO A 125 1.93 -8.72 -3.44
N GLU A 126 2.15 -8.13 -4.61
CA GLU A 126 3.45 -7.94 -5.22
C GLU A 126 4.39 -7.02 -4.41
N ALA A 127 3.83 -6.06 -3.67
CA ALA A 127 4.57 -5.20 -2.77
C ALA A 127 5.14 -5.99 -1.59
N VAL A 128 4.29 -6.83 -0.99
CA VAL A 128 4.65 -7.73 0.10
C VAL A 128 5.70 -8.73 -0.36
N ALA A 129 5.50 -9.34 -1.54
CA ALA A 129 6.46 -10.26 -2.13
C ALA A 129 7.81 -9.59 -2.43
N THR A 130 7.82 -8.30 -2.79
CA THR A 130 9.07 -7.56 -2.98
C THR A 130 9.79 -7.28 -1.66
N ASN A 131 9.05 -6.93 -0.61
CA ASN A 131 9.65 -6.67 0.69
C ASN A 131 10.16 -7.97 1.36
N GLN A 132 9.36 -9.05 1.31
CA GLN A 132 9.70 -10.37 1.85
C GLN A 132 10.67 -11.17 0.96
N GLY A 133 10.95 -10.66 -0.24
CA GLY A 133 11.73 -11.35 -1.26
C GLY A 133 10.88 -12.34 -2.05
N SER A 134 11.15 -12.45 -3.34
CA SER A 134 10.42 -13.32 -4.26
C SER A 134 11.36 -14.21 -5.05
N LYS A 135 11.04 -15.50 -5.18
CA LYS A 135 11.78 -16.42 -6.07
C LYS A 135 11.80 -15.89 -7.52
N ILE A 136 10.72 -15.26 -7.97
CA ILE A 136 10.62 -14.69 -9.32
C ILE A 136 11.61 -13.53 -9.49
N ARG A 137 11.74 -12.65 -8.48
CA ARG A 137 12.70 -11.53 -8.50
C ARG A 137 14.13 -12.05 -8.39
N LEU A 138 14.37 -13.06 -7.58
CA LEU A 138 15.67 -13.74 -7.48
C LEU A 138 16.08 -14.37 -8.83
N GLU A 139 15.16 -15.05 -9.51
CA GLU A 139 15.37 -15.61 -10.85
C GLU A 139 15.58 -14.51 -11.90
N LYS A 140 14.86 -13.38 -11.80
CA LYS A 140 15.07 -12.22 -12.67
C LYS A 140 16.47 -11.65 -12.51
N ILE A 141 16.95 -11.48 -11.27
CA ILE A 141 18.33 -11.02 -10.97
C ILE A 141 19.34 -12.00 -11.58
N VAL A 142 19.14 -13.31 -11.41
CA VAL A 142 19.97 -14.36 -12.02
C VAL A 142 19.98 -14.24 -13.55
N ASN A 143 18.82 -14.04 -14.17
CA ASN A 143 18.68 -13.94 -15.63
C ASN A 143 19.27 -12.64 -16.20
N GLU A 144 19.06 -11.50 -15.54
CA GLU A 144 19.63 -10.20 -15.94
C GLU A 144 21.16 -10.21 -15.89
N HIS A 145 21.72 -11.00 -14.98
CA HIS A 145 23.16 -11.13 -14.78
C HIS A 145 23.74 -12.42 -15.37
N ARG A 146 22.98 -13.21 -16.15
CA ARG A 146 23.33 -14.57 -16.62
C ARG A 146 24.59 -14.67 -17.49
N LEU A 147 25.32 -13.58 -17.69
CA LEU A 147 26.54 -13.49 -18.48
C LEU A 147 27.43 -12.36 -17.95
N VAL A 148 27.61 -12.22 -16.63
CA VAL A 148 28.61 -11.27 -16.10
C VAL A 148 29.98 -11.66 -16.66
N PRO A 149 30.61 -10.85 -17.52
CA PRO A 149 31.93 -11.19 -18.04
C PRO A 149 32.93 -11.28 -16.89
N LEU A 150 33.78 -12.32 -16.90
CA LEU A 150 34.79 -12.61 -15.87
C LEU A 150 35.74 -11.42 -15.57
N GLY A 151 35.84 -10.43 -16.46
CA GLY A 151 36.63 -9.20 -16.26
C GLY A 151 35.88 -7.99 -15.70
N SER A 152 34.59 -8.08 -15.41
CA SER A 152 33.77 -6.94 -14.98
C SER A 152 33.47 -6.98 -13.48
N LEU A 153 34.46 -6.59 -12.68
CA LEU A 153 34.36 -6.52 -11.22
C LEU A 153 33.11 -5.76 -10.75
N ASP A 154 32.80 -4.63 -11.39
CA ASP A 154 31.62 -3.82 -11.04
C ASP A 154 30.30 -4.57 -11.23
N LYS A 155 30.17 -5.33 -12.32
CA LYS A 155 28.97 -6.14 -12.59
C LYS A 155 28.87 -7.34 -11.65
N ALA A 156 30.01 -7.96 -11.29
CA ALA A 156 30.05 -9.03 -10.31
C ALA A 156 29.65 -8.53 -8.91
N LEU A 157 30.12 -7.33 -8.52
CA LEU A 157 29.73 -6.69 -7.26
C LEU A 157 28.26 -6.29 -7.25
N GLN A 158 27.73 -5.77 -8.37
CA GLN A 158 26.31 -5.45 -8.51
C GLN A 158 25.44 -6.71 -8.38
N TYR A 159 25.82 -7.81 -9.05
CA TYR A 159 25.14 -9.09 -8.95
C TYR A 159 25.14 -9.62 -7.51
N ASN A 160 26.30 -9.65 -6.84
CA ASN A 160 26.41 -10.13 -5.46
C ASN A 160 25.51 -9.32 -4.50
N ARG A 161 25.50 -7.99 -4.63
CA ARG A 161 24.63 -7.12 -3.82
C ARG A 161 23.14 -7.38 -4.07
N ALA A 162 22.73 -7.44 -5.34
CA ALA A 162 21.34 -7.65 -5.71
C ALA A 162 20.85 -9.05 -5.28
N PHE A 163 21.60 -10.10 -5.64
CA PHE A 163 21.27 -11.47 -5.26
C PHE A 163 21.28 -11.67 -3.75
N GLY A 164 22.32 -11.20 -3.05
CA GLY A 164 22.45 -11.36 -1.60
C GLY A 164 21.36 -10.64 -0.82
N THR A 165 20.90 -9.48 -1.30
CA THR A 165 19.77 -8.77 -0.69
C THR A 165 18.47 -9.55 -0.82
N GLU A 166 18.16 -10.02 -2.02
CA GLU A 166 16.93 -10.78 -2.28
C GLU A 166 16.95 -12.17 -1.60
N ALA A 167 18.08 -12.87 -1.64
CA ALA A 167 18.25 -14.17 -1.00
C ALA A 167 18.14 -14.07 0.53
N ARG A 168 18.67 -13.01 1.15
CA ARG A 168 18.51 -12.79 2.61
C ARG A 168 17.05 -12.61 3.01
N LYS A 169 16.26 -11.91 2.20
CA LYS A 169 14.82 -11.76 2.43
C LYS A 169 14.13 -13.14 2.42
N LEU A 170 14.43 -13.95 1.40
CA LEU A 170 13.88 -15.31 1.25
C LEU A 170 14.42 -16.34 2.27
N MET A 171 15.57 -16.10 2.88
CA MET A 171 16.20 -16.96 3.89
C MET A 171 15.98 -16.48 5.33
N GLY A 172 15.14 -15.45 5.51
CA GLY A 172 14.91 -14.82 6.81
C GLY A 172 14.39 -15.78 7.89
N PRO A 173 14.60 -15.47 9.19
CA PRO A 173 14.38 -16.38 10.30
C PRO A 173 12.90 -16.71 10.60
N GLY A 174 11.94 -15.97 10.03
CA GLY A 174 10.52 -16.18 10.29
C GLY A 174 9.90 -17.30 9.45
N ASN A 175 10.16 -17.31 8.14
CA ASN A 175 9.62 -18.29 7.20
C ASN A 175 10.54 -18.42 5.97
N PRO A 176 11.62 -19.23 6.06
CA PRO A 176 12.56 -19.36 4.96
C PRO A 176 11.91 -20.07 3.76
N VAL A 177 11.89 -19.37 2.62
CA VAL A 177 11.31 -19.79 1.35
C VAL A 177 12.32 -20.55 0.47
N ILE A 178 13.63 -20.36 0.72
CA ILE A 178 14.73 -21.10 0.12
C ILE A 178 15.76 -21.50 1.17
N SER A 179 16.42 -22.64 0.97
CA SER A 179 17.58 -23.04 1.77
C SER A 179 18.86 -22.35 1.29
N ASN A 180 19.92 -22.38 2.11
CA ASN A 180 21.24 -21.92 1.69
C ASN A 180 21.76 -22.69 0.46
N SER A 181 21.50 -24.00 0.38
CA SER A 181 21.86 -24.82 -0.79
C SER A 181 21.12 -24.39 -2.06
N ASP A 182 19.84 -24.02 -1.95
CA ASP A 182 19.06 -23.51 -3.09
C ASP A 182 19.60 -22.16 -3.55
N ALA A 183 19.92 -21.27 -2.60
CA ALA A 183 20.50 -19.97 -2.89
C ALA A 183 21.86 -20.09 -3.60
N VAL A 184 22.75 -20.97 -3.13
CA VAL A 184 24.04 -21.24 -3.80
C VAL A 184 23.84 -21.79 -5.22
N THR A 185 22.89 -22.70 -5.40
CA THR A 185 22.58 -23.26 -6.73
C THR A 185 22.07 -22.20 -7.69
N LEU A 186 21.17 -21.31 -7.24
CA LEU A 186 20.64 -20.21 -8.03
C LEU A 186 21.73 -19.16 -8.33
N TYR A 187 22.59 -18.86 -7.37
CA TYR A 187 23.70 -17.92 -7.55
C TYR A 187 24.66 -18.37 -8.64
N ARG A 188 25.00 -19.66 -8.66
CA ARG A 188 25.88 -20.25 -9.69
C ARG A 188 25.30 -20.11 -11.09
N ARG A 189 23.99 -20.27 -11.27
CA ARG A 189 23.33 -20.10 -12.58
C ARG A 189 23.51 -18.70 -13.17
N GLY A 190 23.66 -17.67 -12.34
CA GLY A 190 23.92 -16.30 -12.81
C GLY A 190 25.36 -16.08 -13.27
N LEU A 191 26.28 -16.98 -12.88
CA LEU A 191 27.71 -16.91 -13.18
C LEU A 191 28.16 -17.93 -14.25
N GLU A 192 27.30 -18.88 -14.60
CA GLU A 192 27.65 -20.02 -15.46
C GLU A 192 27.22 -19.82 -16.92
N ASP A 193 28.23 -19.69 -17.80
CA ASP A 193 28.29 -20.50 -19.04
C ASP A 193 29.72 -21.06 -19.32
N LYS A 194 30.71 -20.85 -18.44
CA LYS A 194 32.10 -21.36 -18.58
C LYS A 194 32.86 -21.55 -17.25
N LEU A 195 32.22 -22.10 -16.22
CA LEU A 195 32.96 -22.54 -15.02
C LEU A 195 33.30 -24.05 -15.05
N ILE A 196 32.98 -24.76 -16.14
CA ILE A 196 33.09 -26.22 -16.27
C ILE A 196 34.02 -26.62 -17.42
N ASP A 197 35.14 -25.92 -17.63
CA ASP A 197 36.15 -26.33 -18.63
C ASP A 197 37.60 -26.19 -18.12
N GLU A 198 37.84 -26.35 -16.81
CA GLU A 198 39.19 -26.57 -16.29
C GLU A 198 39.18 -27.66 -15.19
N VAL A 199 39.15 -28.93 -15.61
CA VAL A 199 39.79 -30.06 -14.92
C VAL A 199 40.45 -30.95 -15.96
#